data_AF-A0A428R0X5-F1
#
_entry.id   AF-A0A428R0X5-F1
#
_cell.length_a   1.000
_cell.length_b   1.000
_cell.length_c   1.000
_cell.angle_alpha   90.00
_cell.angle_beta   90.00
_cell.angle_gamma   90.00
#
_symmetry.space_group_name_H-M   'P 1'
#
loop_
_entity.id
_entity.type
_entity.pdbx_description
1 polymer ?
#
loop_
_entity_poly.entity_id
_entity_poly.type
_entity_poly.pdbx_seq_one_letter_code
_entity_poly.pdbx_strand_id
1 'polypeptide(L)'
;MSNLIFKVLFADTRRHLMTIPGFLHLTWWEHPDDRSWYNECSFRTSRGALYDWHKNTYHKYCKTWAANGAIMEDIITNFELVGTRLLRVCPVCSHTQDKKYNLAEEQAVLHEQCPECGFHFPVLEETPSSFAVFKDVPGLTGTEKSIGVRVEGKDGEEQKEKSSL
;
A
#
# COMPACT_ATOMS: atom_id res chain seq x y z
N MET A 1 -2.08 -12.30 -24.16
CA MET A 1 -1.97 -10.91 -24.64
C MET A 1 -2.34 -9.88 -23.59
N SER A 2 -3.24 -10.18 -22.64
CA SER A 2 -3.64 -9.29 -21.52
C SER A 2 -2.47 -8.84 -20.62
N ASN A 3 -1.52 -9.72 -20.31
CA ASN A 3 -0.41 -9.41 -19.40
C ASN A 3 0.46 -8.23 -19.83
N LEU A 4 0.76 -8.10 -21.13
CA LEU A 4 1.61 -7.00 -21.60
C LEU A 4 0.87 -5.66 -21.48
N ILE A 5 -0.44 -5.67 -21.71
CA ILE A 5 -1.28 -4.48 -21.69
C ILE A 5 -1.37 -3.90 -20.27
N PHE A 6 -1.66 -4.73 -19.27
CA PHE A 6 -1.72 -4.29 -17.88
C PHE A 6 -0.40 -3.66 -17.42
N LYS A 7 0.73 -4.32 -17.73
CA LYS A 7 2.06 -3.81 -17.41
C LYS A 7 2.38 -2.47 -18.08
N VAL A 8 1.93 -2.27 -19.32
CA VAL A 8 2.13 -1.01 -20.06
C VAL A 8 1.27 0.11 -19.48
N LEU A 9 0.00 -0.14 -19.16
CA LEU A 9 -0.91 0.88 -18.60
C LEU A 9 -0.37 1.46 -17.29
N PHE A 10 0.16 0.59 -16.43
CA PHE A 10 0.63 0.94 -15.11
C PHE A 10 2.14 1.21 -15.06
N ALA A 11 2.81 1.30 -16.21
CA ALA A 11 4.26 1.45 -16.29
C ALA A 11 4.79 2.73 -15.63
N ASP A 12 4.00 3.81 -15.57
CA ASP A 12 4.39 5.11 -14.98
C ASP A 12 3.88 5.31 -13.55
N THR A 13 3.29 4.27 -12.95
CA THR A 13 2.72 4.32 -11.60
C THR A 13 3.72 4.84 -10.57
N ARG A 14 5.01 4.48 -10.68
CA ARG A 14 6.09 5.00 -9.84
C ARG A 14 6.10 6.53 -9.81
N ARG A 15 6.17 7.19 -10.97
CA ARG A 15 6.26 8.66 -11.08
C ARG A 15 5.10 9.34 -10.38
N HIS A 16 3.90 8.75 -10.51
CA HIS A 16 2.70 9.28 -9.87
C HIS A 16 2.69 9.02 -8.36
N LEU A 17 2.96 7.80 -7.90
CA LEU A 17 2.94 7.42 -6.49
C LEU A 17 3.97 8.19 -5.66
N MET A 18 5.18 8.41 -6.19
CA MET A 18 6.23 9.11 -5.45
C MET A 18 5.85 10.54 -5.07
N THR A 19 4.92 11.16 -5.80
CA THR A 19 4.41 12.51 -5.50
C THR A 19 3.26 12.54 -4.51
N ILE A 20 2.68 11.40 -4.16
CA ILE A 20 1.50 11.32 -3.28
C ILE A 20 1.95 11.32 -1.80
N PRO A 21 1.44 12.26 -0.98
CA PRO A 21 1.65 12.22 0.46
C PRO A 21 1.04 10.95 1.07
N GLY A 22 1.77 10.33 2.00
CA GLY A 22 1.28 9.15 2.72
C GLY A 22 1.30 7.83 1.96
N PHE A 23 1.87 7.78 0.76
CA PHE A 23 2.26 6.53 0.12
C PHE A 23 3.50 5.93 0.80
N LEU A 24 3.48 4.62 1.07
CA LEU A 24 4.60 3.88 1.67
C LEU A 24 5.17 2.82 0.73
N HIS A 25 4.33 1.93 0.22
CA HIS A 25 4.78 0.80 -0.58
C HIS A 25 3.65 0.32 -1.50
N LEU A 26 3.98 -0.05 -2.73
CA LEU A 26 3.13 -0.81 -3.64
C LEU A 26 3.93 -1.93 -4.31
N THR A 27 3.40 -3.14 -4.27
CA THR A 27 3.94 -4.32 -4.96
C THR A 27 2.88 -5.04 -5.77
N TRP A 28 3.28 -5.45 -6.97
CA TRP A 28 2.43 -6.14 -7.93
C TRP A 28 3.04 -7.51 -8.21
N TRP A 29 2.23 -8.58 -8.12
CA TRP A 29 2.68 -9.92 -8.49
C TRP A 29 1.65 -10.68 -9.34
N GLU A 30 2.16 -11.46 -10.28
CA GLU A 30 1.37 -12.44 -11.02
C GLU A 30 1.08 -13.64 -10.09
N HIS A 31 -0.14 -14.19 -10.14
CA HIS A 31 -0.42 -15.42 -9.42
C HIS A 31 0.43 -16.56 -10.01
N PRO A 32 1.07 -17.41 -9.17
CA PRO A 32 1.98 -18.44 -9.65
C PRO A 32 1.30 -19.46 -10.57
N ASP A 33 0.04 -19.80 -10.27
CA ASP A 33 -0.73 -20.79 -11.03
C ASP A 33 -1.62 -20.19 -12.13
N ASP A 34 -1.89 -18.87 -12.08
CA ASP A 34 -2.74 -18.19 -13.06
C ASP A 34 -2.11 -16.86 -13.48
N ARG A 35 -1.46 -16.91 -14.62
CA ARG A 35 -0.74 -15.74 -15.15
C ARG A 35 -1.66 -14.61 -15.58
N SER A 36 -2.97 -14.83 -15.67
CA SER A 36 -3.95 -13.78 -15.95
C SER A 36 -4.39 -13.01 -14.70
N TRP A 37 -4.09 -13.53 -13.51
CA TRP A 37 -4.39 -12.91 -12.23
C TRP A 37 -3.22 -12.06 -11.73
N TYR A 38 -3.50 -10.80 -11.43
CA TYR A 38 -2.57 -9.87 -10.79
C TYR A 38 -3.05 -9.52 -9.39
N ASN A 39 -2.13 -9.53 -8.43
CA ASN A 39 -2.36 -9.01 -7.10
C ASN A 39 -1.59 -7.72 -6.93
N GLU A 40 -2.28 -6.72 -6.38
CA GLU A 40 -1.68 -5.48 -5.92
C GLU A 40 -1.78 -5.45 -4.39
N CYS A 41 -0.65 -5.22 -3.73
CA CYS A 41 -0.62 -4.86 -2.31
C CYS A 41 -0.08 -3.44 -2.19
N SER A 42 -0.77 -2.59 -1.42
CA SER A 42 -0.24 -1.25 -1.13
C SER A 42 -0.46 -0.86 0.32
N PHE A 43 0.53 -0.14 0.86
CA PHE A 43 0.52 0.40 2.21
C PHE A 43 0.47 1.93 2.15
N ARG A 44 -0.35 2.50 3.02
CA ARG A 44 -0.60 3.93 3.13
C ARG A 44 -0.53 4.33 4.61
N THR A 45 -0.15 5.58 4.87
CA THR A 45 -0.07 6.12 6.24
C THR A 45 -1.44 6.35 6.86
N SER A 46 -2.49 6.47 6.05
CA SER A 46 -3.86 6.68 6.50
C SER A 46 -4.88 6.29 5.44
N ARG A 47 -6.15 6.15 5.85
CA ARG A 47 -7.28 5.98 4.93
C ARG A 47 -7.43 7.18 3.97
N GLY A 48 -7.10 8.39 4.42
CA GLY A 48 -7.11 9.59 3.57
C GLY A 48 -6.13 9.49 2.41
N ALA A 49 -4.89 9.08 2.68
CA ALA A 49 -3.86 8.89 1.67
C ALA A 49 -4.22 7.82 0.61
N LEU A 50 -4.99 6.79 1.00
CA LEU A 50 -5.56 5.84 0.04
C LEU A 50 -6.58 6.51 -0.90
N TYR A 51 -7.51 7.31 -0.37
CA TYR A 51 -8.52 7.99 -1.19
C TYR A 51 -7.90 8.98 -2.17
N ASP A 52 -6.82 9.65 -1.80
CA ASP A 52 -6.11 10.57 -2.70
C ASP A 52 -5.54 9.83 -3.91
N TRP A 53 -5.06 8.59 -3.73
CA TRP A 53 -4.66 7.75 -4.85
C TRP A 53 -5.84 7.40 -5.77
N HIS A 54 -6.98 7.00 -5.20
CA HIS A 54 -8.17 6.69 -6.00
C HIS A 54 -8.76 7.90 -6.75
N LYS A 55 -8.49 9.12 -6.27
CA LYS A 55 -8.88 10.37 -6.93
C LYS A 55 -7.88 10.83 -7.98
N ASN A 56 -6.66 10.30 -7.99
CA ASN A 56 -5.59 10.69 -8.89
C ASN A 56 -5.99 10.51 -10.38
N THR A 57 -5.69 11.52 -11.20
CA THR A 57 -6.06 11.55 -12.63
C THR A 57 -5.44 10.41 -13.42
N TYR A 58 -4.16 10.11 -13.19
CA TYR A 58 -3.48 9.00 -13.86
C TYR A 58 -4.10 7.66 -13.46
N HIS A 59 -4.31 7.44 -12.16
CA HIS A 59 -4.93 6.21 -11.67
C HIS A 59 -6.34 5.99 -12.27
N LYS A 60 -7.17 7.04 -12.30
CA LYS A 60 -8.50 6.98 -12.95
C LYS A 60 -8.41 6.66 -14.43
N TYR A 61 -7.47 7.28 -15.14
CA TYR A 61 -7.26 7.00 -16.56
C TYR A 61 -6.89 5.53 -16.80
N CYS A 62 -5.92 5.00 -16.03
CA CYS A 62 -5.51 3.60 -16.14
C CYS A 62 -6.66 2.64 -15.83
N LYS A 63 -7.45 2.90 -14.78
CA LYS A 63 -8.61 2.07 -14.43
C LYS A 63 -9.72 2.13 -15.50
N THR A 64 -10.03 3.31 -16.05
CA THR A 64 -11.00 3.44 -17.15
C THR A 64 -10.56 2.65 -18.38
N TRP A 65 -9.29 2.77 -18.76
CA TRP A 65 -8.77 2.01 -19.90
C TRP A 65 -8.80 0.51 -19.61
N ALA A 66 -8.36 0.11 -18.43
CA ALA A 66 -8.31 -1.29 -18.04
C ALA A 66 -9.71 -1.93 -17.98
N ALA A 67 -10.73 -1.18 -17.55
CA ALA A 67 -12.13 -1.62 -17.55
C ALA A 67 -12.68 -1.86 -18.97
N ASN A 68 -12.06 -1.32 -20.01
CA ASN A 68 -12.47 -1.53 -21.40
C ASN A 68 -11.92 -2.82 -22.03
N GLY A 69 -11.34 -3.74 -21.24
CA GLY A 69 -11.02 -5.09 -21.72
C GLY A 69 -9.73 -5.73 -21.19
N ALA A 70 -9.04 -5.11 -20.22
CA ALA A 70 -7.87 -5.71 -19.57
C ALA A 70 -8.16 -6.26 -18.16
N ILE A 71 -9.16 -5.71 -17.46
CA ILE A 71 -9.61 -6.15 -16.14
C ILE A 71 -11.07 -6.59 -16.27
N MET A 72 -11.34 -7.85 -15.96
CA MET A 72 -12.69 -8.41 -15.95
C MET A 72 -13.33 -8.35 -14.55
N GLU A 73 -12.51 -8.33 -13.50
CA GLU A 73 -12.92 -8.23 -12.09
C GLU A 73 -11.80 -7.55 -11.29
N ASP A 74 -12.17 -6.71 -10.31
CA ASP A 74 -11.24 -5.99 -9.41
C ASP A 74 -11.74 -6.11 -7.97
N ILE A 75 -11.03 -6.88 -7.14
CA ILE A 75 -11.39 -7.15 -5.74
C ILE A 75 -10.54 -6.26 -4.84
N ILE A 76 -11.18 -5.32 -4.15
CA ILE A 76 -10.49 -4.36 -3.27
C ILE A 76 -10.84 -4.67 -1.82
N THR A 77 -9.84 -5.07 -1.02
CA THR A 77 -9.98 -5.28 0.42
C THR A 77 -9.03 -4.39 1.18
N ASN A 78 -9.55 -3.66 2.17
CA ASN A 78 -8.76 -2.73 2.99
C ASN A 78 -8.66 -3.23 4.43
N PHE A 79 -7.46 -3.18 5.00
CA PHE A 79 -7.18 -3.59 6.37
C PHE A 79 -6.54 -2.44 7.15
N GLU A 80 -6.77 -2.42 8.46
CA GLU A 80 -6.04 -1.55 9.38
C GLU A 80 -4.85 -2.30 9.97
N LEU A 81 -3.67 -1.68 9.95
CA LEU A 81 -2.46 -2.25 10.51
C LEU A 81 -2.46 -2.09 12.03
N VAL A 82 -2.63 -3.21 12.76
CA VAL A 82 -2.65 -3.20 14.22
C VAL A 82 -1.26 -3.32 14.87
N GLY A 83 -0.27 -3.83 14.13
CA GLY A 83 1.09 -3.96 14.64
C GLY A 83 2.02 -4.74 13.73
N THR A 84 3.32 -4.49 13.89
CA THR A 84 4.39 -5.04 13.05
C THR A 84 5.63 -5.34 13.88
N ARG A 85 6.27 -6.47 13.57
CA ARG A 85 7.54 -6.91 14.16
C ARG A 85 8.46 -7.42 13.07
N LEU A 86 9.75 -7.26 13.28
CA LEU A 86 10.80 -7.79 12.43
C LEU A 86 11.54 -8.87 13.21
N LEU A 87 11.36 -10.11 12.77
CA LEU A 87 12.17 -11.25 13.15
C LEU A 87 13.26 -11.43 12.10
N ARG A 88 14.52 -11.34 12.51
CA ARG A 88 15.66 -11.45 11.59
C ARG A 88 16.75 -12.33 12.17
N VAL A 89 17.15 -13.34 11.43
CA VAL A 89 18.25 -14.25 11.79
C VAL A 89 19.40 -14.04 10.81
N CYS A 90 20.58 -13.71 11.32
CA CYS A 90 21.77 -13.57 10.48
C CYS A 90 22.23 -14.96 9.99
N PRO A 91 22.37 -15.18 8.68
CA PRO A 91 22.81 -16.48 8.15
C PRO A 91 24.29 -16.77 8.41
N VAL A 92 25.09 -15.78 8.82
CA VAL A 92 26.54 -15.92 9.04
C VAL A 92 26.85 -16.26 10.49
N CYS A 93 26.40 -15.44 11.45
CA CYS A 93 26.69 -15.63 12.87
C CYS A 93 25.51 -16.17 13.70
N SER A 94 24.35 -16.43 13.07
CA SER A 94 23.12 -16.86 13.76
C SER A 94 22.53 -15.85 14.76
N HIS A 95 23.05 -14.61 14.79
CA HIS A 95 22.48 -13.54 15.61
C HIS A 95 21.00 -13.32 15.28
N THR A 96 20.16 -13.35 16.31
CA THR A 96 18.70 -13.23 16.17
C THR A 96 18.24 -11.90 16.73
N GLN A 97 17.48 -11.16 15.92
CA GLN A 97 16.80 -9.93 16.31
C GLN A 97 15.30 -10.18 16.31
N ASP A 98 14.64 -9.71 17.36
CA ASP A 98 13.19 -9.57 17.42
C ASP A 98 12.87 -8.17 17.92
N LYS A 99 12.42 -7.31 17.00
CA LYS A 99 12.22 -5.87 17.28
C LYS A 99 10.97 -5.31 16.64
N LYS A 100 10.55 -4.15 17.14
CA LYS A 100 9.48 -3.37 16.51
C LYS A 100 9.90 -3.02 15.08
N TYR A 101 8.97 -3.18 14.13
CA TYR A 101 9.20 -2.85 12.73
C TYR A 101 8.43 -1.60 12.36
N ASN A 102 9.13 -0.50 12.04
CA ASN A 102 8.47 0.71 11.56
C ASN A 102 8.23 0.60 10.04
N LEU A 103 7.00 0.28 9.64
CA LEU A 103 6.64 0.18 8.21
C LEU A 103 6.82 1.51 7.46
N ALA A 104 6.75 2.65 8.15
CA ALA A 104 6.98 3.95 7.52
C ALA A 104 8.45 4.16 7.09
N GLU A 105 9.37 3.33 7.56
CA GLU A 105 10.81 3.37 7.24
C GLU A 105 11.29 1.99 6.80
N GLU A 106 10.46 1.28 6.03
CA GLU A 106 10.68 -0.10 5.59
C GLU A 106 12.06 -0.30 4.95
N GLN A 107 12.41 0.50 3.94
CA GLN A 107 13.66 0.28 3.22
C GLN A 107 14.86 0.56 4.12
N ALA A 108 14.86 1.67 4.86
CA ALA A 108 15.90 1.98 5.84
C ALA A 108 16.11 0.85 6.86
N VAL A 109 15.03 0.30 7.44
CA VAL A 109 15.12 -0.81 8.42
C VAL A 109 15.56 -2.11 7.76
N LEU A 110 15.15 -2.36 6.51
CA LEU A 110 15.60 -3.53 5.76
C LEU A 110 17.09 -3.48 5.43
N HIS A 111 17.64 -2.30 5.15
CA HIS A 111 19.06 -2.10 4.86
C HIS A 111 20.00 -2.21 6.07
N GLU A 112 19.47 -2.25 7.30
CA GLU A 112 20.30 -2.43 8.49
C GLU A 112 21.10 -3.75 8.45
N GLN A 113 22.41 -3.63 8.62
CA GLN A 113 23.32 -4.77 8.69
C GLN A 113 23.12 -5.59 9.98
N CYS A 114 23.69 -6.80 10.00
CA CYS A 114 23.83 -7.55 11.23
C CYS A 114 24.71 -6.76 12.22
N PRO A 115 24.22 -6.45 13.44
CA PRO A 115 24.99 -5.67 14.40
C PRO A 115 26.19 -6.45 14.97
N GLU A 116 26.20 -7.77 14.85
CA GLU A 116 27.26 -8.63 15.39
C GLU A 116 28.41 -8.85 14.41
N CYS A 117 28.11 -9.10 13.12
CA CYS A 117 29.15 -9.45 12.13
C CYS A 117 29.15 -8.57 10.87
N GLY A 118 28.31 -7.53 10.78
CA GLY A 118 28.26 -6.62 9.63
C GLY A 118 27.67 -7.22 8.34
N PHE A 119 27.04 -8.39 8.43
CA PHE A 119 26.40 -9.01 7.26
C PHE A 119 25.32 -8.10 6.68
N HIS A 120 25.38 -7.86 5.37
CA HIS A 120 24.37 -7.10 4.64
C HIS A 120 23.25 -8.03 4.19
N PHE A 121 22.02 -7.77 4.65
CA PHE A 121 20.86 -8.53 4.22
C PHE A 121 20.46 -8.12 2.80
N PRO A 122 20.11 -9.06 1.91
CA PRO A 122 19.50 -8.72 0.64
C PRO A 122 18.19 -7.98 0.86
N VAL A 123 18.05 -6.81 0.24
CA VAL A 123 16.83 -6.01 0.23
C VAL A 123 16.34 -5.93 -1.20
N LEU A 124 15.03 -6.04 -1.41
CA LEU A 124 14.45 -5.71 -2.69
C LEU A 124 14.54 -4.19 -2.87
N GLU A 125 15.48 -3.76 -3.69
CA GLU A 125 15.63 -2.36 -4.05
C GLU A 125 14.44 -1.89 -4.90
N GLU A 126 14.25 -0.58 -4.92
CA GLU A 126 13.37 0.04 -5.91
C GLU A 126 13.85 -0.33 -7.31
N THR A 127 12.93 -0.86 -8.13
CA THR A 127 13.26 -1.14 -9.53
C THR A 127 12.82 0.02 -10.42
N PRO A 128 13.45 0.21 -11.60
CA PRO A 128 12.94 1.16 -12.60
C PRO A 128 11.51 0.83 -13.07
N SER A 129 11.06 -0.42 -12.85
CA SER A 129 9.73 -0.88 -13.18
C SER A 129 8.73 -0.57 -12.07
N SER A 130 7.50 -0.24 -12.44
CA SER A 130 6.44 0.13 -11.50
C SER A 130 5.86 -1.04 -10.67
N PHE A 131 6.52 -2.19 -10.61
CA PHE A 131 6.03 -3.40 -9.93
C PHE A 131 6.43 -3.48 -8.44
N ALA A 132 7.45 -2.73 -8.04
CA ALA A 132 7.89 -2.63 -6.65
C ALA A 132 8.36 -1.20 -6.40
N VAL A 133 7.50 -0.43 -5.73
CA VAL A 133 7.74 0.98 -5.43
C VAL A 133 7.71 1.14 -3.92
N PHE A 134 8.77 1.74 -3.37
CA PHE A 134 8.94 1.96 -1.94
C PHE A 134 9.22 3.43 -1.68
N LYS A 135 8.70 3.95 -0.57
CA LYS A 135 8.90 5.32 -0.13
C LYS A 135 8.88 5.37 1.40
N ASP A 136 10.05 5.52 1.97
CA ASP A 136 10.17 5.82 3.40
C ASP A 136 9.64 7.24 3.68
N VAL A 137 8.92 7.37 4.79
CA VAL A 137 8.35 8.63 5.30
C VAL A 137 8.79 8.79 6.75
N PRO A 138 10.03 9.29 6.99
CA PRO A 138 10.58 9.45 8.33
C PRO A 138 9.71 10.37 9.20
N GLY A 139 9.64 10.08 10.50
CA GLY A 139 8.88 10.88 11.47
C GLY A 139 7.41 10.47 11.66
N LEU A 140 6.90 9.54 10.85
CA LEU A 140 5.61 8.88 11.03
C LEU A 140 5.72 7.75 12.07
N THR A 141 6.20 8.07 13.27
CA THR A 141 6.25 7.08 14.35
C THR A 141 4.82 6.80 14.83
N GLY A 142 4.41 5.53 14.83
CA GLY A 142 3.05 5.04 15.08
C GLY A 142 2.48 5.30 16.48
N THR A 143 2.48 6.54 16.92
CA THR A 143 1.83 7.06 18.13
C THR A 143 1.18 8.40 17.82
N GLU A 144 0.19 8.41 16.94
CA GLU A 144 -0.88 9.38 17.10
C GLU A 144 -1.91 8.74 18.02
N LYS A 145 -1.95 9.23 19.28
CA LYS A 145 -3.14 9.07 20.12
C LYS A 145 -4.33 9.45 19.26
N SER A 146 -5.31 8.55 19.18
CA SER A 146 -6.63 8.81 18.63
C SER A 146 -7.19 10.10 19.23
N ILE A 147 -7.00 11.24 18.54
CA ILE A 147 -7.78 12.43 18.81
C ILE A 147 -9.15 12.10 18.22
N GLY A 148 -10.07 11.76 19.12
CA GLY A 148 -11.46 11.50 18.77
C GLY A 148 -12.03 12.69 18.02
N VAL A 149 -12.16 12.54 16.71
CA VAL A 149 -13.04 13.39 15.92
C VAL A 149 -14.45 12.94 16.29
N ARG A 150 -15.12 13.70 17.16
CA ARG A 150 -16.57 13.66 17.30
C ARG A 150 -17.16 13.88 15.91
N VAL A 151 -17.72 12.82 15.33
CA VAL A 151 -18.66 12.95 14.22
C VAL A 151 -19.94 13.49 14.84
N GLU A 152 -20.24 14.77 14.62
CA GLU A 152 -21.57 15.30 14.90
C GLU A 152 -22.56 14.54 13.99
N GLY A 153 -23.34 13.67 14.60
CA GLY A 153 -24.50 13.06 13.98
C GLY A 153 -25.50 14.15 13.63
N LYS A 154 -25.81 14.29 12.34
CA LYS A 154 -27.07 14.90 11.93
C LYS A 154 -28.14 13.81 12.03
N ASP A 155 -28.70 13.69 13.23
CA ASP A 155 -30.05 13.16 13.37
C ASP A 155 -31.03 14.17 12.76
N GLY A 156 -31.89 13.66 11.89
CA GLY A 156 -32.87 14.43 11.16
C GLY A 156 -33.76 13.49 10.34
N GLU A 157 -34.35 12.52 11.03
CA GLU A 157 -35.53 11.80 10.57
C GLU A 157 -36.68 12.81 10.43
N GLU A 158 -37.25 12.94 9.25
CA GLU A 158 -38.66 13.31 9.14
C GLU A 158 -39.30 12.47 8.02
N GLN A 159 -39.79 11.31 8.42
CA GLN A 159 -40.80 10.57 7.68
C GLN A 159 -42.07 11.45 7.60
N LYS A 160 -42.49 11.79 6.39
CA LYS A 160 -43.83 12.34 6.14
C LYS A 160 -44.72 11.23 5.60
N GLU A 161 -45.28 10.46 6.53
CA GLU A 161 -46.50 9.69 6.31
C GLU A 161 -47.68 10.67 6.42
N LYS A 162 -48.43 10.88 5.34
CA LYS A 162 -49.74 11.53 5.38
C LYS A 162 -50.76 10.56 4.82
N SER A 163 -51.57 10.01 5.73
CA SER A 163 -52.83 9.34 5.45
C SER A 163 -53.98 10.22 5.94
N SER A 164 -55.15 10.06 5.30
CA SER A 164 -56.50 10.59 5.57
C SER A 164 -56.81 12.05 5.23
N LEU A 165 -57.47 12.25 4.09
CA LEU A 165 -58.94 12.33 3.97
C LEU A 165 -59.40 11.73 2.64
#